data_AF-A0A7J4I6Q0-F1
#
_entry.id   AF-A0A7J4I6Q0-F1
#
_cell.length_a   1.000
_cell.length_b   1.000
_cell.length_c   1.000
_cell.angle_alpha   90.00
_cell.angle_beta   90.00
_cell.angle_gamma   90.00
#
_symmetry.space_group_name_H-M   'P 1'
#
loop_
_entity.id
_entity.type
_entity.pdbx_description
1 polymer ?
#
loop_
_entity_poly.entity_id
_entity_poly.type
_entity_poly.pdbx_seq_one_letter_code
_entity_poly.pdbx_strand_id
1 'polypeptide(L)'
;MDPKHLVVIGDSRRMAEVPDDSVQLIVTSPPYFDVKDYGQENIGSLDDFSEYLEEMQLVFKECHRVLENGRYICVNICDIISHKYKYPIPAHYVLLLQRAGFEYREDIIWRKPSGVGANGAGGAAKRFGVFIQHPYHLFSSVFQEENQPSQDRGALFVSHLLPLAGSQLCSSRSAL
;
A
#
# COMPACT_ATOMS: atom_id res chain seq x y z
N MET A 1 15.34 -16.39 24.46
CA MET A 1 15.38 -17.13 23.18
C MET A 1 15.75 -16.14 22.10
N ASP A 2 16.66 -16.52 21.22
CA ASP A 2 16.99 -15.69 20.06
C ASP A 2 15.88 -15.79 19.00
N PRO A 3 15.61 -14.71 18.25
CA PRO A 3 14.61 -14.73 17.19
C PRO A 3 15.04 -15.70 16.09
N LYS A 4 14.09 -16.51 15.62
CA LYS A 4 14.26 -17.35 14.43
C LYS A 4 13.76 -16.60 13.21
N HIS A 5 14.58 -16.56 12.16
CA HIS A 5 14.21 -15.95 10.88
C HIS A 5 14.09 -17.02 9.81
N LEU A 6 12.96 -17.06 9.12
CA LEU A 6 12.69 -17.97 8.00
C LEU A 6 12.44 -17.15 6.74
N VAL A 7 13.04 -17.56 5.62
CA VAL A 7 12.77 -17.01 4.30
C VAL A 7 12.24 -18.13 3.42
N VAL A 8 11.04 -17.94 2.88
CA VAL A 8 10.39 -18.88 1.97
C VAL A 8 10.42 -18.27 0.56
N ILE A 9 10.92 -19.03 -0.41
CA ILE A 9 10.84 -18.67 -1.83
C ILE A 9 9.61 -19.37 -2.39
N GLY A 10 8.56 -18.60 -2.67
CA GLY A 10 7.28 -19.13 -3.10
C GLY A 10 6.33 -18.04 -3.56
N ASP A 11 5.13 -18.46 -3.96
CA ASP A 11 4.09 -17.60 -4.46
C ASP A 11 3.18 -17.11 -3.32
N SER A 12 3.11 -15.80 -3.10
CA SER A 12 2.28 -15.23 -2.02
C SER A 12 0.78 -15.45 -2.21
N ARG A 13 0.33 -15.91 -3.39
CA ARG A 13 -1.05 -16.36 -3.62
C ARG A 13 -1.35 -17.70 -2.92
N ARG A 14 -0.32 -18.40 -2.42
CA ARG A 14 -0.42 -19.67 -1.68
C ARG A 14 0.70 -19.78 -0.64
N MET A 15 0.42 -19.42 0.60
CA MET A 15 1.35 -19.47 1.74
C MET A 15 1.17 -20.74 2.57
N ALA A 16 1.25 -21.92 1.95
CA ALA A 16 0.95 -23.21 2.59
C ALA A 16 1.94 -23.57 3.73
N GLU A 17 3.11 -22.95 3.73
CA GLU A 17 4.16 -23.08 4.73
C GLU A 17 3.83 -22.32 6.02
N VAL A 18 2.85 -21.41 5.98
CA VAL A 18 2.44 -20.57 7.11
C VAL A 18 1.07 -21.05 7.63
N PRO A 19 0.99 -21.51 8.90
CA PRO A 19 -0.28 -21.92 9.48
C PRO A 19 -1.30 -20.78 9.56
N ASP A 20 -2.57 -21.14 9.55
CA ASP A 20 -3.69 -20.24 9.87
C ASP A 20 -3.47 -19.61 11.25
N ASP A 21 -3.90 -18.36 11.43
CA ASP A 21 -3.89 -17.66 12.73
C ASP A 21 -2.53 -17.74 13.47
N SER A 22 -1.41 -17.55 12.77
CA SER A 22 -0.07 -17.68 13.33
C SER A 22 0.79 -16.42 13.24
N VAL A 23 0.32 -15.41 12.49
CA VAL A 23 1.05 -14.16 12.24
C VAL A 23 0.44 -13.02 13.06
N GLN A 24 1.28 -12.27 13.76
CA GLN A 24 0.85 -11.16 14.62
C GLN A 24 0.89 -9.78 13.95
N LEU A 25 1.64 -9.64 12.86
CA LEU A 25 1.78 -8.42 12.09
C LEU A 25 2.24 -8.76 10.68
N ILE A 26 1.55 -8.23 9.67
CA ILE A 26 2.02 -8.28 8.29
C ILE A 26 2.47 -6.88 7.90
N VAL A 27 3.67 -6.74 7.36
CA VAL A 27 4.15 -5.50 6.73
C VAL A 27 4.58 -5.83 5.32
N THR A 28 3.99 -5.16 4.33
CA THR A 28 4.25 -5.48 2.92
C THR A 28 4.27 -4.24 2.04
N SER A 29 4.96 -4.34 0.91
CA SER A 29 4.89 -3.39 -0.20
C SER A 29 4.74 -4.21 -1.48
N PRO A 30 3.49 -4.51 -1.89
CA PRO A 30 3.22 -5.41 -3.01
C PRO A 30 3.86 -4.90 -4.32
N PRO A 31 4.10 -5.78 -5.30
CA PRO A 31 4.59 -5.35 -6.60
C PRO A 31 3.60 -4.37 -7.22
N TYR A 32 4.10 -3.21 -7.63
CA TYR A 32 3.29 -2.15 -8.23
C TYR A 32 3.01 -2.47 -9.70
N PHE A 33 1.75 -2.33 -10.12
CA PHE A 33 1.32 -2.51 -11.51
C PHE A 33 2.18 -1.69 -12.48
N ASP A 34 2.83 -2.32 -13.45
CA ASP A 34 3.46 -1.70 -14.61
C ASP A 34 4.46 -0.54 -14.29
N VAL A 35 5.13 -0.62 -13.14
CA VAL A 35 6.09 0.42 -12.70
C VAL A 35 7.53 -0.06 -12.66
N LYS A 36 7.78 -1.30 -12.25
CA LYS A 36 9.14 -1.80 -12.04
C LYS A 36 9.21 -3.28 -12.41
N ASP A 37 10.34 -3.68 -12.97
CA ASP A 37 10.69 -5.09 -13.08
C ASP A 37 11.04 -5.64 -11.69
N TYR A 38 10.11 -6.41 -11.11
CA TYR A 38 10.30 -7.13 -9.85
C TYR A 38 10.86 -8.54 -10.06
N GLY A 39 11.32 -8.87 -11.27
CA GLY A 39 11.72 -10.21 -11.71
C GLY A 39 10.74 -10.80 -12.73
N GLN A 40 11.15 -11.88 -13.40
CA GLN A 40 10.29 -12.57 -14.37
C GLN A 40 9.05 -13.14 -13.67
N GLU A 41 7.87 -13.00 -14.32
CA GLU A 41 6.58 -13.57 -13.91
C GLU A 41 6.07 -13.14 -12.52
N ASN A 42 5.84 -11.83 -12.31
CA ASN A 42 5.25 -11.32 -11.07
C ASN A 42 3.91 -10.58 -11.33
N ILE A 43 3.08 -10.45 -10.29
CA ILE A 43 1.75 -9.81 -10.37
C ILE A 43 1.85 -8.36 -10.90
N GLY A 44 2.92 -7.63 -10.55
CA GLY A 44 3.12 -6.25 -11.02
C GLY A 44 3.50 -6.13 -12.50
N SER A 45 3.82 -7.24 -13.18
CA SER A 45 4.15 -7.28 -14.61
C SER A 45 2.96 -7.64 -15.52
N LEU A 46 1.75 -7.76 -14.95
CA LEU A 46 0.54 -7.98 -15.72
C LEU A 46 0.18 -6.74 -16.54
N ASP A 47 -0.37 -6.97 -17.75
CA ASP A 47 -0.73 -5.89 -18.68
C ASP A 47 -2.14 -5.32 -18.39
N ASP A 48 -3.03 -6.11 -17.79
CA ASP A 48 -4.38 -5.69 -17.43
C ASP A 48 -4.49 -5.33 -15.95
N PHE A 49 -5.06 -4.14 -15.69
CA PHE A 49 -5.22 -3.64 -14.33
C PHE A 49 -6.25 -4.42 -13.52
N SER A 50 -7.29 -4.97 -14.15
CA SER A 50 -8.30 -5.78 -13.47
C SER A 50 -7.69 -7.12 -13.05
N GLU A 51 -6.95 -7.77 -13.95
CA GLU A 51 -6.21 -9.01 -13.67
C GLU A 51 -5.22 -8.80 -12.50
N TYR A 52 -4.49 -7.68 -12.50
CA TYR A 52 -3.65 -7.30 -11.37
C TYR A 52 -4.41 -7.25 -10.03
N LEU A 53 -5.59 -6.65 -10.01
CA LEU A 53 -6.42 -6.57 -8.79
C LEU A 53 -6.96 -7.94 -8.36
N GLU A 54 -7.30 -8.80 -9.32
CA GLU A 54 -7.77 -10.18 -9.07
C GLU A 54 -6.66 -11.03 -8.46
N GLU A 55 -5.44 -10.95 -8.99
CA GLU A 55 -4.28 -11.67 -8.44
C GLU A 55 -3.90 -11.15 -7.04
N MET A 56 -3.96 -9.83 -6.82
CA MET A 56 -3.75 -9.25 -5.49
C MET A 56 -4.84 -9.66 -4.49
N GLN A 57 -6.07 -9.88 -4.93
CA GLN A 57 -7.15 -10.38 -4.06
C GLN A 57 -6.82 -11.77 -3.49
N LEU A 58 -6.14 -12.63 -4.26
CA LEU A 58 -5.69 -13.95 -3.78
C LEU A 58 -4.65 -13.81 -2.67
N VAL A 59 -3.66 -12.92 -2.86
CA VAL A 59 -2.65 -12.62 -1.84
C VAL A 59 -3.30 -12.11 -0.56
N PHE A 60 -4.25 -11.17 -0.65
CA PHE A 60 -4.92 -10.64 0.53
C PHE A 60 -5.80 -11.67 1.26
N LYS A 61 -6.38 -12.64 0.55
CA LYS A 61 -7.07 -13.78 1.19
C LYS A 61 -6.11 -14.65 1.99
N GLU A 62 -4.93 -14.93 1.46
CA GLU A 62 -3.90 -15.68 2.19
C GLU A 62 -3.36 -14.87 3.38
N CYS A 63 -3.14 -13.56 3.21
CA CYS A 63 -2.78 -12.67 4.32
C CYS A 63 -3.84 -12.67 5.42
N HIS A 64 -5.12 -12.68 5.05
CA HIS A 64 -6.19 -12.86 6.02
C HIS A 64 -6.01 -14.20 6.73
N ARG A 65 -6.04 -15.34 6.02
CA ARG A 65 -5.93 -16.68 6.61
C ARG A 65 -4.82 -16.82 7.67
N VAL A 66 -3.62 -16.34 7.39
CA VAL A 66 -2.46 -16.52 8.28
C VAL A 66 -2.42 -15.56 9.47
N LEU A 67 -3.09 -14.40 9.38
CA LEU A 67 -3.05 -13.38 10.41
C LEU A 67 -3.97 -13.76 11.58
N GLU A 68 -3.50 -13.66 12.82
CA GLU A 68 -4.36 -13.86 14.00
C GLU A 68 -5.48 -12.80 14.07
N ASN A 69 -6.59 -13.16 14.72
CA ASN A 69 -7.67 -12.22 15.06
C ASN A 69 -7.17 -11.03 15.92
N GLY A 70 -7.70 -9.84 15.67
CA GLY A 70 -7.31 -8.61 16.37
C GLY A 70 -5.93 -8.04 16.01
N ARG A 71 -5.31 -8.54 14.93
CA ARG A 71 -3.99 -8.07 14.43
C ARG A 71 -4.11 -7.22 13.18
N TYR A 72 -2.97 -6.68 12.75
CA TYR A 72 -2.89 -5.70 11.68
C TYR A 72 -2.07 -6.17 10.49
N ILE A 73 -2.53 -5.77 9.30
CA ILE A 73 -1.72 -5.72 8.07
C ILE A 73 -1.41 -4.26 7.73
N CYS A 74 -0.15 -3.96 7.47
CA CYS A 74 0.34 -2.65 7.02
C CYS A 74 0.78 -2.76 5.55
N VAL A 75 0.07 -2.08 4.64
CA VAL A 75 0.35 -2.12 3.20
C VAL A 75 0.93 -0.79 2.73
N ASN A 76 2.22 -0.80 2.37
CA ASN A 76 2.91 0.33 1.78
C ASN A 76 2.71 0.36 0.26
N ILE A 77 1.86 1.29 -0.19
CA ILE A 77 1.45 1.42 -1.59
C ILE A 77 1.17 2.88 -1.92
N CYS A 78 1.21 3.25 -3.20
CA CYS A 78 0.80 4.59 -3.63
C CYS A 78 0.22 4.54 -5.04
N ASP A 79 -0.40 5.65 -5.44
CA ASP A 79 -0.85 5.83 -6.80
C ASP A 79 0.32 5.72 -7.78
N ILE A 80 0.05 5.12 -8.92
CA ILE A 80 1.01 5.01 -10.01
C ILE A 80 0.49 5.76 -11.24
N ILE A 81 1.43 6.22 -12.05
CA ILE A 81 1.17 6.76 -13.37
C ILE A 81 1.87 5.83 -14.36
N SER A 82 1.06 5.14 -15.16
CA SER A 82 1.55 4.39 -16.32
C SER A 82 0.74 4.77 -17.56
N HIS A 83 1.37 4.76 -18.73
CA HIS A 83 0.75 5.12 -20.01
C HIS A 83 -0.09 6.42 -19.99
N LYS A 84 0.35 7.43 -19.21
CA LYS A 84 -0.35 8.72 -18.97
C LYS A 84 -1.69 8.61 -18.21
N TYR A 85 -2.04 7.43 -17.74
CA TYR A 85 -3.16 7.19 -16.84
C TYR A 85 -2.67 7.10 -15.39
N LYS A 86 -3.48 7.58 -14.45
CA LYS A 86 -3.19 7.49 -13.02
C LYS A 86 -4.06 6.40 -12.40
N TYR A 87 -3.45 5.34 -11.88
CA TYR A 87 -4.15 4.25 -11.21
C TYR A 87 -4.21 4.51 -9.70
N PRO A 88 -5.41 4.61 -9.11
CA PRO A 88 -5.60 4.85 -7.68
C PRO A 88 -5.50 3.55 -6.87
N ILE A 89 -4.34 2.88 -6.94
CA ILE A 89 -4.13 1.57 -6.31
C ILE A 89 -4.52 1.53 -4.82
N PRO A 90 -4.15 2.51 -3.97
CA PRO A 90 -4.53 2.50 -2.55
C PRO A 90 -6.05 2.38 -2.36
N ALA A 91 -6.84 3.11 -3.15
CA ALA A 91 -8.30 3.07 -3.06
C ALA A 91 -8.86 1.69 -3.42
N HIS A 92 -8.31 1.04 -4.46
CA HIS A 92 -8.71 -0.33 -4.80
C HIS A 92 -8.31 -1.33 -3.71
N TYR A 93 -7.12 -1.18 -3.13
CA TYR A 93 -6.65 -2.09 -2.08
C TYR A 93 -7.49 -2.03 -0.81
N VAL A 94 -8.01 -0.85 -0.43
CA VAL A 94 -8.99 -0.75 0.66
C VAL A 94 -10.16 -1.70 0.40
N LEU A 95 -10.73 -1.67 -0.80
CA LEU A 95 -11.85 -2.54 -1.17
C LEU A 95 -11.45 -4.03 -1.23
N LEU A 96 -10.26 -4.36 -1.75
CA LEU A 96 -9.78 -5.74 -1.81
C LEU A 96 -9.52 -6.34 -0.43
N LEU A 97 -8.95 -5.56 0.49
CA LEU A 97 -8.74 -5.97 1.88
C LEU A 97 -10.07 -6.14 2.61
N GLN A 98 -11.03 -5.23 2.42
CA GLN A 98 -12.39 -5.40 2.96
C GLN A 98 -13.06 -6.67 2.43
N ARG A 99 -12.94 -6.96 1.13
CA ARG A 99 -13.44 -8.21 0.53
C ARG A 99 -12.74 -9.45 1.06
N ALA A 100 -11.48 -9.34 1.50
CA ALA A 100 -10.74 -10.44 2.12
C ALA A 100 -11.12 -10.66 3.59
N GLY A 101 -11.88 -9.76 4.22
CA GLY A 101 -12.33 -9.85 5.62
C GLY A 101 -11.65 -8.87 6.57
N PHE A 102 -10.84 -7.93 6.07
CA PHE A 102 -10.21 -6.91 6.91
C PHE A 102 -11.12 -5.70 7.12
N GLU A 103 -10.92 -5.02 8.25
CA GLU A 103 -11.48 -3.70 8.48
C GLU A 103 -10.45 -2.62 8.13
N TYR A 104 -10.87 -1.62 7.36
CA TYR A 104 -10.04 -0.45 7.11
C TYR A 104 -9.95 0.42 8.37
N ARG A 105 -8.72 0.71 8.83
CA ARG A 105 -8.50 1.46 10.08
C ARG A 105 -7.99 2.87 9.80
N GLU A 106 -6.78 3.01 9.28
CA GLU A 106 -6.16 4.32 9.03
C GLU A 106 -5.29 4.33 7.76
N ASP A 107 -5.06 5.54 7.24
CA ASP A 107 -4.03 5.83 6.25
C ASP A 107 -2.89 6.64 6.90
N ILE A 108 -1.69 6.11 6.82
CA ILE A 108 -0.46 6.68 7.33
C ILE A 108 0.28 7.29 6.16
N ILE A 109 0.52 8.60 6.23
CA ILE A 109 1.19 9.30 5.15
C ILE A 109 2.72 9.29 5.36
N TRP A 110 3.42 8.55 4.51
CA TRP A 110 4.87 8.60 4.40
C TRP A 110 5.31 9.75 3.50
N ARG A 111 5.62 10.88 4.12
CA ARG A 111 6.25 12.03 3.44
C ARG A 111 7.75 11.76 3.23
N LYS A 112 8.15 11.49 1.99
CA LYS A 112 9.57 11.30 1.66
C LYS A 112 10.30 12.65 1.60
N PRO A 113 11.53 12.75 2.13
CA PRO A 113 12.30 13.98 2.04
C PRO A 113 12.65 14.28 0.58
N SER A 114 12.77 15.58 0.27
CA SER A 114 13.10 16.09 -1.06
C SER A 114 14.37 15.43 -1.61
N GLY A 115 14.30 14.88 -2.83
CA GLY A 115 15.43 14.21 -3.49
C GLY A 115 15.38 12.67 -3.44
N VAL A 116 14.67 12.08 -2.47
CA VAL A 116 14.43 10.62 -2.42
C VAL A 116 13.33 10.28 -3.43
N GLY A 117 13.74 9.78 -4.60
CA GLY A 117 12.87 9.44 -5.73
C GLY A 117 13.15 10.25 -6.99
N ALA A 118 13.69 11.47 -6.86
CA ALA A 118 14.19 12.26 -7.99
C ALA A 118 15.51 11.67 -8.55
N ASN A 119 16.35 11.12 -7.66
CA ASN A 119 17.64 10.47 -8.00
C ASN A 119 17.71 9.00 -7.57
N GLY A 120 16.63 8.43 -7.00
CA GLY A 120 16.58 7.01 -6.66
C GLY A 120 16.36 6.17 -7.92
N ALA A 121 17.31 5.28 -8.23
CA ALA A 121 17.32 4.29 -9.31
C ALA A 121 16.10 4.36 -10.28
N GLY A 122 16.21 5.17 -11.35
CA GLY A 122 15.34 5.04 -12.53
C GLY A 122 14.18 6.03 -12.71
N GLY A 123 14.10 7.15 -11.97
CA GLY A 123 13.06 8.16 -12.23
C GLY A 123 11.67 7.83 -11.65
N ALA A 124 11.65 6.96 -10.64
CA ALA A 124 10.45 6.49 -9.97
C ALA A 124 9.56 7.62 -9.41
N ALA A 125 10.12 8.78 -9.02
CA ALA A 125 9.31 9.92 -8.58
C ALA A 125 8.35 10.49 -9.63
N LYS A 126 8.58 10.26 -10.95
CA LYS A 126 7.65 10.70 -11.99
C LYS A 126 6.40 9.83 -12.07
N ARG A 127 6.50 8.56 -11.63
CA ARG A 127 5.42 7.57 -11.68
C ARG A 127 4.55 7.62 -10.43
N PHE A 128 5.05 8.09 -9.29
CA PHE A 128 4.27 8.23 -8.07
C PHE A 128 3.67 9.65 -8.00
N GLY A 129 2.54 9.84 -8.68
CA GLY A 129 1.85 11.14 -8.73
C GLY A 129 1.09 11.43 -7.44
N VAL A 130 1.55 12.41 -6.68
CA VAL A 130 0.99 12.74 -5.36
C VAL A 130 0.25 14.08 -5.41
N PHE A 131 -1.01 14.09 -4.96
CA PHE A 131 -1.68 15.30 -4.46
C PHE A 131 -1.52 15.37 -2.95
N ILE A 132 -1.27 16.55 -2.40
CA ILE A 132 -1.36 16.77 -0.94
C ILE A 132 -2.81 16.58 -0.53
N GLN A 133 -3.14 15.39 -0.03
CA GLN A 133 -4.31 15.25 0.83
C GLN A 133 -3.97 15.92 2.15
N HIS A 134 -4.88 16.75 2.67
CA HIS A 134 -4.83 17.23 4.04
C HIS A 134 -5.44 16.14 4.93
N PRO A 135 -4.64 15.25 5.56
CA PRO A 135 -5.19 14.38 6.59
C PRO A 135 -5.56 15.27 7.77
N TYR A 136 -6.84 15.50 7.98
CA TYR A 136 -7.27 15.82 9.33
C TYR A 136 -7.03 14.56 10.15
N HIS A 137 -5.99 14.60 10.98
CA HIS A 137 -5.74 13.57 11.97
C HIS A 137 -6.93 13.49 12.91
N LEU A 138 -7.62 12.35 12.94
CA LEU A 138 -8.58 12.05 14.00
C LEU A 138 -7.84 11.60 15.28
N PHE A 139 -6.82 12.35 15.71
CA PHE A 139 -6.21 12.16 17.03
C PHE A 139 -6.89 13.10 18.03
N SER A 140 -8.14 12.80 18.36
CA SER A 140 -8.72 13.13 19.67
C SER A 140 -9.85 12.16 19.95
N SER A 141 -9.75 11.47 21.08
CA SER A 141 -10.70 10.51 21.66
C SER A 141 -10.90 9.17 20.93
N VAL A 142 -9.91 8.28 21.01
CA VAL A 142 -10.16 6.84 21.23
C VAL A 142 -9.25 6.36 22.37
N PHE A 143 -9.42 7.00 23.53
CA PHE A 143 -9.12 6.40 24.83
C PHE A 143 -10.35 6.64 25.69
N GLN A 144 -11.43 5.92 25.42
CA GLN A 144 -12.42 5.49 26.42
C GLN A 144 -13.52 4.65 25.75
N GLU A 145 -13.69 3.46 26.32
CA GLU A 145 -14.78 2.49 26.17
C GLU A 145 -14.98 1.78 24.82
N GLU A 146 -14.24 0.69 24.65
CA GLU A 146 -14.86 -0.55 24.17
C GLU A 146 -14.32 -1.72 25.03
N ASN A 147 -15.19 -2.24 25.88
CA ASN A 147 -14.87 -3.29 26.86
C ASN A 147 -15.04 -4.69 26.25
N GLN A 148 -14.43 -4.90 25.07
CA GLN A 148 -14.30 -6.20 24.42
C GLN A 148 -13.18 -6.13 23.38
N PRO A 149 -12.17 -7.03 23.39
CA PRO A 149 -11.18 -7.07 22.31
C PRO A 149 -11.91 -7.37 21.00
N SER A 150 -11.83 -6.47 20.02
CA SER A 150 -12.39 -6.70 18.68
C SER A 150 -11.77 -7.98 18.11
N GLN A 151 -12.61 -8.93 17.70
CA GLN A 151 -12.13 -10.15 17.04
C GLN A 151 -11.69 -9.88 15.59
N ASP A 152 -11.99 -8.70 15.06
CA ASP A 152 -11.78 -8.34 13.67
C ASP A 152 -10.32 -7.93 13.38
N ARG A 153 -9.86 -8.25 12.17
CA ARG A 153 -8.48 -8.00 11.71
C ARG A 153 -8.40 -6.65 11.01
N GLY A 154 -7.46 -5.79 11.42
CA GLY A 154 -7.33 -4.43 10.90
C GLY A 154 -6.35 -4.29 9.72
N ALA A 155 -6.62 -3.35 8.83
CA ALA A 155 -5.70 -2.94 7.75
C ALA A 155 -5.32 -1.47 7.89
N LEU A 156 -4.01 -1.20 7.86
CA LEU A 156 -3.39 0.11 7.84
C LEU A 156 -2.69 0.32 6.51
N PHE A 157 -2.84 1.50 5.94
CA PHE A 157 -2.18 1.85 4.68
C PHE A 157 -1.02 2.80 4.93
N VAL A 158 0.04 2.69 4.14
CA VAL A 158 1.11 3.68 4.11
C VAL A 158 1.16 4.29 2.72
N SER A 159 0.61 5.49 2.57
CA SER A 159 0.57 6.24 1.31
C SER A 159 1.73 7.25 1.20
N HIS A 160 2.24 7.48 -0.01
CA HIS A 160 3.40 8.34 -0.22
C HIS A 160 3.01 9.80 -0.48
N LEU A 161 3.66 10.76 0.19
CA LEU A 161 3.67 12.16 -0.23
C LEU A 161 5.04 12.58 -0.78
N LEU A 162 5.08 13.05 -2.03
CA LEU A 162 6.21 13.80 -2.59
C LEU A 162 5.95 15.31 -2.45
N PRO A 163 6.96 16.11 -2.08
CA PRO A 163 6.84 17.56 -2.11
C PRO A 163 6.70 18.04 -3.56
N LEU A 164 5.68 18.88 -3.82
CA LEU A 164 5.59 19.64 -5.06
C LEU A 164 6.85 20.50 -5.20
N ALA A 165 7.60 20.31 -6.29
CA ALA A 165 8.61 21.27 -6.70
C ALA A 165 7.90 22.62 -6.92
N GLY A 166 8.54 23.69 -6.43
CA GLY A 166 7.93 24.98 -6.18
C GLY A 166 7.07 25.55 -7.30
N SER A 167 6.00 26.21 -6.87
CA SER A 167 5.20 27.19 -7.59
C SER A 167 6.05 28.06 -8.53
N GLN A 168 5.92 27.86 -9.84
CA GLN A 168 5.95 29.00 -10.76
C GLN A 168 4.54 29.54 -10.85
N LEU A 169 4.30 30.52 -9.97
CA LEU A 169 3.20 31.46 -10.06
C LEU A 169 3.14 32.06 -11.46
N CYS A 170 1.93 32.07 -12.00
CA CYS A 170 1.51 32.98 -13.05
C CYS A 170 1.99 34.40 -12.74
N SER A 171 2.85 34.97 -13.59
CA SER A 171 3.07 36.41 -13.66
C SER A 171 3.12 36.85 -15.12
N SER A 172 1.98 37.35 -15.59
CA SER A 172 1.79 38.39 -16.62
C SER A 172 2.68 38.41 -17.88
N ARG A 173 2.07 38.35 -19.07
CA ARG A 173 1.63 39.56 -19.81
C ARG A 173 0.87 39.18 -21.08
N SER A 174 -0.08 40.06 -21.38
CA SER A 174 -1.08 40.02 -22.45
C SER A 174 -0.50 40.03 -23.87
N ALA A 175 -1.41 39.76 -24.80
CA ALA A 175 -1.28 39.82 -26.25
C ALA A 175 -0.51 41.01 -26.84
N LEU A 176 0.06 40.74 -28.04
CA LEU A 176 0.75 41.61 -29.01
C LEU A 176 2.17 42.08 -28.64
#